data_AF-A0A2A9EMT9-F1
#
_entry.id   AF-A0A2A9EMT9-F1
#
_cell.length_a   1.000
_cell.length_b   1.000
_cell.length_c   1.000
_cell.angle_alpha   90.00
_cell.angle_beta   90.00
_cell.angle_gamma   90.00
#
_symmetry.space_group_name_H-M   'P 1'
#
loop_
_entity.id
_entity.type
_entity.pdbx_description
1 polymer ?
#
loop_
_entity_poly.entity_id
_entity_poly.type
_entity_poly.pdbx_seq_one_letter_code
_entity_poly.pdbx_strand_id
1 'polypeptide(L)'
;MSDGSDRNDAVLVGQFRREFNAFWNRGDWHDDDRPNDEWDPIADAGISALRRGDLDGAVHAIVHYVSDEMELEVSSRTESELRRFLSDFARSAGWTSTHPPAHNRSPLSGPSPADVEGERPGPAALWNMIDDFCDSVRPSARVNETQLAPRLRAVEVVPNNQHAIPLSIIVGPDEVILGLGHDGCRFELSANDAPNRSEIREILEAARKGRAEEETWRRSSECRVWLADGTELSTRTIHGLTLRSMRGPSTLRHYEPYDPSPITS
;
A
#
# COMPACT_ATOMS: atom_id res chain seq x y z
N MET A 1 -17.82 -25.88 -19.78
CA MET A 1 -18.50 -24.68 -19.27
C MET A 1 -17.89 -24.42 -17.90
N SER A 2 -16.93 -23.50 -17.82
CA SER A 2 -16.33 -23.11 -16.54
C SER A 2 -17.35 -22.23 -15.82
N ASP A 3 -17.77 -22.67 -14.64
CA ASP A 3 -18.83 -22.06 -13.85
C ASP A 3 -18.42 -20.64 -13.42
N GLY A 4 -19.36 -19.69 -13.41
CA GLY A 4 -19.09 -18.29 -13.02
C GLY A 4 -18.54 -18.14 -11.61
N SER A 5 -18.67 -19.19 -10.78
CA SER A 5 -18.13 -19.34 -9.44
C SER A 5 -16.59 -19.32 -9.37
N ASP A 6 -15.91 -20.07 -10.26
CA ASP A 6 -14.43 -20.22 -10.25
C ASP A 6 -13.70 -18.89 -10.51
N ARG A 7 -14.32 -17.97 -11.26
CA ARG A 7 -13.75 -16.64 -11.54
C ARG A 7 -13.88 -15.68 -10.36
N ASN A 8 -14.91 -15.84 -9.54
CA ASN A 8 -15.11 -15.00 -8.35
C ASN A 8 -14.15 -15.41 -7.22
N ASP A 9 -13.92 -16.72 -7.08
CA ASP A 9 -13.01 -17.30 -6.07
C ASP A 9 -11.57 -16.79 -6.19
N ALA A 10 -10.99 -16.86 -7.39
CA ALA A 10 -9.61 -16.41 -7.62
C ALA A 10 -9.44 -14.88 -7.42
N VAL A 11 -10.50 -14.10 -7.70
CA VAL A 11 -10.51 -12.65 -7.49
C VAL A 11 -10.54 -12.32 -5.99
N LEU A 12 -11.36 -13.05 -5.22
CA LEU A 12 -11.47 -12.87 -3.77
C LEU A 12 -10.15 -13.16 -3.04
N VAL A 13 -9.49 -14.29 -3.34
CA VAL A 13 -8.20 -14.64 -2.73
C VAL A 13 -7.10 -13.66 -3.13
N GLY A 14 -7.03 -13.31 -4.42
CA GLY A 14 -6.04 -12.36 -4.93
C GLY A 14 -6.20 -10.96 -4.33
N GLN A 15 -7.44 -10.52 -4.11
CA GLN A 15 -7.75 -9.24 -3.49
C GLN A 15 -7.47 -9.26 -1.98
N PHE A 16 -7.92 -10.28 -1.25
CA PHE A 16 -7.60 -10.45 0.17
C PHE A 16 -6.10 -10.42 0.41
N ARG A 17 -5.32 -11.13 -0.43
CA ARG A 17 -3.86 -11.12 -0.36
C ARG A 17 -3.26 -9.72 -0.52
N ARG A 18 -3.78 -8.90 -1.44
CA ARG A 18 -3.31 -7.53 -1.63
C ARG A 18 -3.64 -6.65 -0.43
N GLU A 19 -4.88 -6.69 0.04
CA GLU A 19 -5.33 -5.86 1.16
C GLU A 19 -4.65 -6.25 2.47
N PHE A 20 -4.50 -7.55 2.73
CA PHE A 20 -3.81 -8.06 3.91
C PHE A 20 -2.32 -7.64 3.89
N ASN A 21 -1.66 -7.74 2.75
CA ASN A 21 -0.29 -7.23 2.59
C ASN A 21 -0.22 -5.70 2.75
N ALA A 22 -1.21 -4.96 2.26
CA ALA A 22 -1.26 -3.50 2.37
C ALA A 22 -1.58 -3.01 3.80
N PHE A 23 -2.47 -3.70 4.53
CA PHE A 23 -2.69 -3.52 5.97
C PHE A 23 -1.40 -3.81 6.73
N TRP A 24 -0.75 -4.93 6.39
CA TRP A 24 0.49 -5.30 7.04
C TRP A 24 1.60 -4.25 6.77
N ASN A 25 1.89 -3.92 5.53
CA ASN A 25 2.99 -2.99 5.24
C ASN A 25 2.78 -1.56 5.79
N ARG A 26 1.56 -1.19 6.18
CA ARG A 26 1.28 0.08 6.88
C ARG A 26 1.78 0.13 8.34
N GLY A 27 2.01 -1.02 8.97
CA GLY A 27 2.40 -1.06 10.40
C GLY A 27 1.26 -0.69 11.36
N ASP A 28 0.03 -0.64 10.85
CA ASP A 28 -1.18 -0.17 11.53
C ASP A 28 -1.65 -1.06 12.70
N TRP A 29 -0.94 -2.14 13.00
CA TRP A 29 -1.28 -3.13 14.04
C TRP A 29 -0.78 -2.77 15.45
N HIS A 30 -0.21 -1.57 15.64
CA HIS A 30 0.43 -1.12 16.89
C HIS A 30 -0.20 0.12 17.54
N ASP A 31 -1.28 0.66 16.97
CA ASP A 31 -1.83 1.93 17.44
C ASP A 31 -2.99 1.69 18.42
N ASP A 32 -2.64 1.44 19.68
CA ASP A 32 -3.60 1.34 20.81
C ASP A 32 -4.40 2.65 21.03
N ASP A 33 -4.04 3.73 20.33
CA ASP A 33 -4.65 5.06 20.43
C ASP A 33 -5.66 5.39 19.31
N ARG A 34 -5.99 4.44 18.42
CA ARG A 34 -7.08 4.66 17.43
C ARG A 34 -8.44 4.75 18.12
N PRO A 35 -9.29 5.74 17.75
CA PRO A 35 -10.67 5.75 18.22
C PRO A 35 -11.36 4.42 17.88
N ASN A 36 -12.09 3.85 18.86
CA ASN A 36 -12.73 2.52 18.80
C ASN A 36 -13.63 2.26 17.58
N ASP A 37 -13.94 3.29 16.81
CA ASP A 37 -14.89 3.26 15.69
C ASP A 37 -14.21 2.97 14.33
N GLU A 38 -12.86 2.90 14.29
CA GLU A 38 -12.07 2.60 13.07
C GLU A 38 -11.41 1.21 13.08
N TRP A 39 -11.67 0.40 14.10
CA TRP A 39 -11.18 -0.98 14.13
C TRP A 39 -11.93 -1.80 13.07
N ASP A 40 -11.20 -2.66 12.36
CA ASP A 40 -11.81 -3.69 11.51
C ASP A 40 -11.82 -4.98 12.35
N PRO A 41 -12.91 -5.24 13.12
CA PRO A 41 -12.92 -6.30 14.11
C PRO A 41 -12.67 -7.69 13.51
N ILE A 42 -12.80 -7.83 12.19
CA ILE A 42 -12.54 -9.07 11.46
C ILE A 42 -11.07 -9.19 11.11
N ALA A 43 -10.45 -8.15 10.57
CA ALA A 43 -9.00 -8.15 10.34
C ALA A 43 -8.27 -8.37 11.67
N ASP A 44 -8.75 -7.75 12.75
CA ASP A 44 -8.18 -7.88 14.09
C ASP A 44 -8.39 -9.26 14.69
N ALA A 45 -9.59 -9.85 14.54
CA ALA A 45 -9.84 -11.22 14.99
C ALA A 45 -8.99 -12.24 14.22
N GLY A 46 -8.88 -12.09 12.89
CA GLY A 46 -8.07 -12.94 12.03
C GLY A 46 -6.58 -12.87 12.37
N ILE A 47 -6.04 -11.65 12.53
CA ILE A 47 -4.63 -11.43 12.89
C ILE A 47 -4.35 -11.90 14.32
N SER A 48 -5.26 -11.64 15.25
CA SER A 48 -5.13 -12.11 16.63
C SER A 48 -5.10 -13.64 16.72
N ALA A 49 -5.92 -14.33 15.92
CA ALA A 49 -5.88 -15.78 15.81
C ALA A 49 -4.54 -16.26 15.21
N LEU A 50 -4.05 -15.64 14.14
CA LEU A 50 -2.74 -15.97 13.55
C LEU A 50 -1.58 -15.77 14.52
N ARG A 51 -1.56 -14.68 15.31
CA ARG A 51 -0.53 -14.42 16.32
C ARG A 51 -0.49 -15.49 17.41
N ARG A 52 -1.62 -16.13 17.72
CA ARG A 52 -1.72 -17.25 18.66
C ARG A 52 -1.37 -18.60 18.03
N GLY A 53 -1.03 -18.64 16.74
CA GLY A 53 -0.83 -19.87 15.98
C GLY A 53 -2.14 -20.60 15.62
N ASP A 54 -3.28 -19.93 15.76
CA ASP A 54 -4.61 -20.48 15.45
C ASP A 54 -4.99 -20.15 14.00
N LEU A 55 -4.43 -20.92 13.07
CA LEU A 55 -4.72 -20.78 11.64
C LEU A 55 -6.19 -21.06 11.32
N ASP A 56 -6.81 -22.02 12.00
CA ASP A 56 -8.22 -22.38 11.80
C ASP A 56 -9.15 -21.25 12.24
N GLY A 57 -8.91 -20.66 13.41
CA GLY A 57 -9.65 -19.52 13.90
C GLY A 57 -9.49 -18.29 13.01
N ALA A 58 -8.30 -18.08 12.43
CA ALA A 58 -8.07 -16.98 11.50
C ALA A 58 -8.84 -17.16 10.18
N VAL A 59 -8.77 -18.35 9.58
CA VAL A 59 -9.53 -18.69 8.38
C VAL A 59 -11.03 -18.55 8.66
N HIS A 60 -11.52 -19.08 9.77
CA HIS A 60 -12.93 -19.01 10.16
C HIS A 60 -13.40 -17.56 10.32
N ALA A 61 -12.63 -16.70 11.00
CA ALA A 61 -12.99 -15.28 11.17
C ALA A 61 -13.15 -14.56 9.82
N ILE A 62 -12.22 -14.79 8.89
CA ILE A 62 -12.24 -14.17 7.56
C ILE A 62 -13.38 -14.75 6.70
N VAL A 63 -13.59 -16.06 6.72
CA VAL A 63 -14.69 -16.70 5.98
C VAL A 63 -16.04 -16.24 6.52
N HIS A 64 -16.22 -16.24 7.84
CA HIS A 64 -17.44 -15.77 8.49
C HIS A 64 -17.77 -14.34 8.10
N TYR A 65 -16.78 -13.44 8.06
CA TYR A 65 -17.00 -12.09 7.57
C TYR A 65 -17.47 -12.02 6.13
N VAL A 66 -16.75 -12.72 5.24
CA VAL A 66 -17.11 -12.73 3.82
C VAL A 66 -18.51 -13.32 3.62
N SER A 67 -18.88 -14.34 4.39
CA SER A 67 -20.20 -14.95 4.29
C SER A 67 -21.32 -14.13 4.92
N ASP A 68 -21.14 -13.61 6.13
CA ASP A 68 -22.21 -12.91 6.86
C ASP A 68 -22.33 -11.44 6.45
N GLU A 69 -21.21 -10.72 6.34
CA GLU A 69 -21.23 -9.27 6.06
C GLU A 69 -21.31 -8.98 4.55
N MET A 70 -20.78 -9.87 3.70
CA MET A 70 -20.82 -9.69 2.25
C MET A 70 -21.91 -10.51 1.55
N GLU A 71 -22.62 -11.39 2.28
CA GLU A 71 -23.59 -12.34 1.72
C GLU A 71 -22.99 -13.20 0.59
N LEU A 72 -21.70 -13.58 0.72
CA LEU A 72 -21.00 -14.38 -0.28
C LEU A 72 -20.75 -15.80 0.19
N GLU A 73 -21.13 -16.77 -0.63
CA GLU A 73 -20.71 -18.16 -0.43
C GLU A 73 -19.21 -18.28 -0.71
N VAL A 74 -18.45 -18.66 0.33
CA VAL A 74 -17.04 -19.00 0.18
C VAL A 74 -16.94 -20.47 -0.21
N SER A 75 -16.36 -20.75 -1.37
CA SER A 75 -16.14 -22.13 -1.78
C SER A 75 -15.05 -22.79 -0.93
N SER A 76 -15.10 -24.12 -0.81
CA SER A 76 -14.06 -24.91 -0.12
C SER A 76 -12.67 -24.72 -0.76
N ARG A 77 -12.62 -24.37 -2.05
CA ARG A 77 -11.39 -24.03 -2.76
C ARG A 77 -10.83 -22.69 -2.28
N THR A 78 -11.66 -21.66 -2.21
CA THR A 78 -11.28 -20.32 -1.68
C THR A 78 -10.78 -20.41 -0.25
N GLU A 79 -11.46 -21.17 0.60
CA GLU A 79 -11.03 -21.40 1.98
C GLU A 79 -9.64 -22.08 2.04
N SER A 80 -9.41 -23.08 1.19
CA SER A 80 -8.12 -23.79 1.11
C SER A 80 -6.97 -22.87 0.64
N GLU A 81 -7.24 -22.00 -0.33
CA GLU A 81 -6.25 -21.03 -0.82
C GLU A 81 -5.95 -19.95 0.22
N LEU A 82 -6.98 -19.44 0.91
CA LEU A 82 -6.84 -18.52 2.04
C LEU A 82 -5.98 -19.12 3.15
N ARG A 83 -6.29 -20.36 3.55
CA ARG A 83 -5.50 -21.12 4.55
C ARG A 83 -4.03 -21.24 4.15
N ARG A 84 -3.75 -21.55 2.88
CA ARG A 84 -2.36 -21.65 2.38
C ARG A 84 -1.65 -20.30 2.50
N PHE A 85 -2.31 -19.23 2.06
CA PHE A 85 -1.78 -17.87 2.15
C PHE A 85 -1.46 -17.46 3.59
N LEU A 86 -2.42 -17.61 4.51
CA LEU A 86 -2.24 -17.23 5.91
C LEU A 86 -1.16 -18.09 6.61
N SER A 87 -1.03 -19.36 6.22
CA SER A 87 0.04 -20.23 6.71
C SER A 87 1.43 -19.78 6.24
N ASP A 88 1.58 -19.47 4.96
CA ASP A 88 2.84 -18.95 4.40
C ASP A 88 3.20 -17.59 5.01
N PHE A 89 2.19 -16.73 5.19
CA PHE A 89 2.34 -15.44 5.86
C PHE A 89 2.77 -15.59 7.33
N ALA A 90 2.10 -16.44 8.11
CA ALA A 90 2.47 -16.69 9.51
C ALA A 90 3.90 -17.23 9.61
N ARG A 91 4.33 -18.06 8.64
CA ARG A 91 5.71 -18.56 8.57
C ARG A 91 6.70 -17.44 8.28
N SER A 92 6.41 -16.57 7.31
CA SER A 92 7.29 -15.43 6.99
C SER A 92 7.36 -14.41 8.13
N ALA A 93 6.26 -14.24 8.87
CA ALA A 93 6.19 -13.36 10.04
C ALA A 93 6.78 -13.98 11.32
N GLY A 94 7.22 -15.25 11.29
CA GLY A 94 7.79 -15.95 12.44
C GLY A 94 6.77 -16.37 13.51
N TRP A 95 5.48 -16.35 13.20
CA TRP A 95 4.39 -16.67 14.13
C TRP A 95 4.11 -18.17 14.25
N THR A 96 4.76 -19.00 13.44
CA THR A 96 4.58 -20.46 13.44
C THR A 96 5.34 -21.19 14.55
N SER A 97 5.80 -20.50 15.62
CA SER A 97 6.53 -21.15 16.71
C SER A 97 5.62 -21.50 17.87
N THR A 98 5.16 -22.75 17.88
CA THR A 98 4.87 -23.50 19.09
C THR A 98 6.17 -23.80 19.84
N HIS A 99 6.79 -22.84 20.53
CA HIS A 99 7.70 -23.16 21.65
C HIS A 99 7.78 -22.04 22.72
N PRO A 100 7.84 -22.40 24.03
CA PRO A 100 8.05 -21.50 25.15
C PRO A 100 9.49 -20.92 25.13
N PRO A 101 9.85 -19.90 25.95
CA PRO A 101 10.97 -19.03 25.64
C PRO A 101 12.33 -19.74 25.70
N ALA A 102 13.12 -19.43 24.68
CA ALA A 102 14.58 -19.44 24.55
C ALA A 102 15.39 -20.47 25.36
N HIS A 103 16.06 -21.38 24.64
CA HIS A 103 17.47 -21.66 24.89
C HIS A 103 18.20 -22.04 23.60
N ASN A 104 19.23 -21.23 23.31
CA ASN A 104 20.53 -21.65 22.79
C ASN A 104 20.59 -22.27 21.37
N ARG A 105 20.90 -21.45 20.34
CA ARG A 105 21.63 -21.93 19.15
C ARG A 105 22.63 -20.90 18.66
N SER A 106 23.90 -21.33 18.67
CA SER A 106 25.06 -20.69 18.04
C SER A 106 24.92 -20.62 16.50
N PRO A 107 25.67 -19.72 15.83
CA PRO A 107 25.44 -19.38 14.43
C PRO A 107 26.05 -20.42 13.48
N LEU A 108 25.31 -20.78 12.44
CA LEU A 108 25.84 -21.49 11.28
C LEU A 108 26.44 -20.47 10.32
N SER A 109 27.75 -20.58 10.09
CA SER A 109 28.50 -19.86 9.08
C SER A 109 28.09 -20.33 7.68
N GLY A 110 27.26 -19.54 6.99
CA GLY A 110 27.06 -19.63 5.54
C GLY A 110 28.00 -18.67 4.80
N PRO A 111 28.38 -18.97 3.54
CA PRO A 111 29.28 -18.11 2.77
C PRO A 111 28.66 -16.73 2.50
N SER A 112 29.50 -15.71 2.64
CA SER A 112 29.18 -14.28 2.56
C SER A 112 28.74 -13.88 1.14
N PRO A 113 27.61 -13.16 0.96
CA PRO A 113 27.14 -12.70 -0.35
C PRO A 113 27.85 -11.42 -0.81
N ALA A 114 29.19 -11.38 -0.76
CA ALA A 114 29.97 -10.15 -0.96
C ALA A 114 30.47 -9.91 -2.41
N ASP A 115 30.26 -10.81 -3.36
CA ASP A 115 31.01 -10.73 -4.63
C ASP A 115 30.16 -10.50 -5.90
N VAL A 116 29.09 -9.70 -5.80
CA VAL A 116 28.44 -9.08 -6.99
C VAL A 116 28.01 -7.64 -6.69
N GLU A 117 28.89 -6.82 -6.11
CA GLU A 117 28.71 -5.36 -6.04
C GLU A 117 29.28 -4.71 -7.31
N GLY A 118 28.54 -4.81 -8.42
CA GLY A 118 28.56 -3.71 -9.38
C GLY A 118 27.82 -2.55 -8.72
N GLU A 119 28.41 -1.36 -8.65
CA GLU A 119 27.87 -0.13 -8.03
C GLU A 119 26.46 0.18 -8.54
N ARG A 120 25.45 -0.50 -7.99
CA ARG A 120 24.07 -0.07 -8.11
C ARG A 120 24.00 1.19 -7.28
N PRO A 121 23.62 2.34 -7.87
CA PRO A 121 23.48 3.57 -7.11
C PRO A 121 22.52 3.29 -5.96
N GLY A 122 23.02 3.29 -4.74
CA GLY A 122 22.26 2.82 -3.58
C GLY A 122 21.05 3.70 -3.27
N PRO A 123 20.29 3.36 -2.22
CA PRO A 123 19.12 4.13 -1.75
C PRO A 123 19.41 5.63 -1.55
N ALA A 124 20.68 6.02 -1.32
CA ALA A 124 21.11 7.42 -1.21
C ALA A 124 20.71 8.31 -2.41
N ALA A 125 20.81 7.81 -3.64
CA ALA A 125 20.48 8.62 -4.82
C ALA A 125 18.97 8.93 -4.91
N LEU A 126 18.15 7.97 -4.47
CA LEU A 126 16.71 8.14 -4.38
C LEU A 126 16.35 9.09 -3.24
N TRP A 127 17.01 8.97 -2.09
CA TRP A 127 16.81 9.91 -0.97
C TRP A 127 17.10 11.35 -1.37
N ASN A 128 18.25 11.60 -2.01
CA ASN A 128 18.57 12.94 -2.49
C ASN A 128 17.49 13.49 -3.41
N MET A 129 16.91 12.67 -4.29
CA MET A 129 15.82 13.09 -5.17
C MET A 129 14.54 13.45 -4.40
N ILE A 130 14.17 12.65 -3.39
CA ILE A 130 13.00 12.93 -2.55
C ILE A 130 13.25 14.17 -1.69
N ASP A 131 14.45 14.35 -1.15
CA ASP A 131 14.84 15.51 -0.36
C ASP A 131 14.82 16.78 -1.22
N ASP A 132 15.37 16.74 -2.44
CA ASP A 132 15.31 17.84 -3.42
C ASP A 132 13.86 18.22 -3.74
N PHE A 133 13.00 17.22 -3.96
CA PHE A 133 11.57 17.46 -4.17
C PHE A 133 10.92 18.12 -2.96
N CYS A 134 11.15 17.59 -1.75
CA CYS A 134 10.61 18.12 -0.50
C CYS A 134 11.01 19.58 -0.32
N ASP A 135 12.30 19.89 -0.46
CA ASP A 135 12.83 21.25 -0.33
C ASP A 135 12.20 22.21 -1.36
N SER A 136 11.92 21.72 -2.57
CA SER A 136 11.25 22.52 -3.61
C SER A 136 9.78 22.86 -3.28
N VAL A 137 9.09 22.01 -2.50
CA VAL A 137 7.65 22.20 -2.16
C VAL A 137 7.42 22.78 -0.76
N ARG A 138 8.43 22.79 0.12
CA ARG A 138 8.32 23.38 1.47
C ARG A 138 7.73 24.80 1.51
N PRO A 139 7.96 25.71 0.54
CA PRO A 139 7.33 27.03 0.55
C PRO A 139 5.79 26.99 0.40
N SER A 140 5.25 25.95 -0.24
CA SER A 140 3.83 25.83 -0.61
C SER A 140 3.13 24.60 -0.02
N ALA A 141 3.83 23.81 0.80
CA ALA A 141 3.30 22.62 1.44
C ALA A 141 3.95 22.39 2.82
N ARG A 142 3.20 21.78 3.73
CA ARG A 142 3.75 21.18 4.95
C ARG A 142 4.33 19.82 4.61
N VAL A 143 5.59 19.59 4.96
CA VAL A 143 6.30 18.32 4.76
C VAL A 143 6.58 17.70 6.12
N ASN A 144 6.01 16.51 6.36
CA ASN A 144 6.22 15.72 7.57
C ASN A 144 7.06 14.50 7.23
N GLU A 145 8.17 14.29 7.92
CA GLU A 145 9.08 13.17 7.67
C GLU A 145 9.13 12.26 8.89
N THR A 146 8.98 10.96 8.68
CA THR A 146 8.96 9.96 9.75
C THR A 146 9.90 8.80 9.42
N GLN A 147 10.80 8.47 10.34
CA GLN A 147 11.60 7.26 10.25
C GLN A 147 10.81 6.08 10.81
N LEU A 148 10.39 5.13 9.96
CA LEU A 148 9.59 3.97 10.37
C LEU A 148 10.48 2.81 10.86
N ALA A 149 11.60 2.57 10.17
CA ALA A 149 12.62 1.57 10.52
C ALA A 149 13.99 1.98 9.95
N PRO A 150 15.13 1.38 10.32
CA PRO A 150 16.47 1.85 9.92
C PRO A 150 16.71 2.08 8.41
N ARG A 151 15.92 1.45 7.53
CA ARG A 151 16.00 1.59 6.06
C ARG A 151 14.64 1.91 5.41
N LEU A 152 13.67 2.37 6.20
CA LEU A 152 12.31 2.67 5.78
C LEU A 152 11.89 4.04 6.32
N ARG A 153 11.66 5.00 5.43
CA ARG A 153 11.20 6.37 5.77
C ARG A 153 9.87 6.62 5.09
N ALA A 154 9.02 7.39 5.75
CA ALA A 154 7.82 7.96 5.17
C ALA A 154 7.94 9.48 5.12
N VAL A 155 7.40 10.06 4.06
CA VAL A 155 7.22 11.50 3.89
C VAL A 155 5.76 11.74 3.53
N GLU A 156 5.13 12.65 4.24
CA GLU A 156 3.80 13.15 3.93
C GLU A 156 3.93 14.62 3.50
N VAL A 157 3.33 14.96 2.37
CA VAL A 157 3.29 16.30 1.82
C VAL A 157 1.84 16.75 1.75
N VAL A 158 1.51 17.76 2.55
CA VAL A 158 0.19 18.36 2.64
C VAL A 158 0.25 19.76 2.03
N PRO A 159 -0.26 19.97 0.81
CA PRO A 159 -0.22 21.27 0.16
C PRO A 159 -1.00 22.34 0.92
N ASN A 160 -0.53 23.58 0.88
CA ASN A 160 -1.26 24.74 1.42
C ASN A 160 -2.49 25.05 0.55
N ASN A 161 -2.39 24.83 -0.77
CA ASN A 161 -3.54 24.85 -1.67
C ASN A 161 -4.40 23.59 -1.45
N GLN A 162 -5.61 23.74 -0.94
CA GLN A 162 -6.53 22.62 -0.68
C GLN A 162 -7.02 21.90 -1.95
N HIS A 163 -6.84 22.51 -3.12
CA HIS A 163 -7.14 21.91 -4.42
C HIS A 163 -5.94 21.20 -5.05
N ALA A 164 -4.75 21.28 -4.45
CA ALA A 164 -3.58 20.55 -4.89
C ALA A 164 -3.54 19.12 -4.32
N ILE A 165 -2.87 18.22 -5.02
CA ILE A 165 -2.87 16.79 -4.66
C ILE A 165 -2.03 16.52 -3.41
N PRO A 166 -2.59 15.93 -2.34
CA PRO A 166 -1.78 15.42 -1.24
C PRO A 166 -0.94 14.23 -1.69
N LEU A 167 0.23 14.09 -1.09
CA LEU A 167 1.18 13.05 -1.47
C LEU A 167 1.74 12.37 -0.20
N SER A 168 1.83 11.06 -0.26
CA SER A 168 2.60 10.24 0.68
C SER A 168 3.67 9.48 -0.09
N ILE A 169 4.86 9.38 0.49
CA ILE A 169 6.02 8.73 -0.10
C ILE A 169 6.57 7.79 0.96
N ILE A 170 6.58 6.49 0.70
CA ILE A 170 7.29 5.51 1.53
C ILE A 170 8.45 5.00 0.70
N VAL A 171 9.65 5.08 1.25
CA VAL A 171 10.85 4.62 0.56
C VAL A 171 11.52 3.58 1.43
N GLY A 172 11.60 2.37 0.89
CA GLY A 172 12.28 1.23 1.47
C GLY A 172 13.61 0.92 0.76
N PRO A 173 14.24 -0.22 1.11
CA PRO A 173 15.49 -0.63 0.49
C PRO A 173 15.36 -1.00 -0.99
N ASP A 174 14.22 -1.57 -1.38
CA ASP A 174 14.02 -2.15 -2.72
C ASP A 174 12.85 -1.52 -3.49
N GLU A 175 12.01 -0.75 -2.81
CA GLU A 175 10.75 -0.21 -3.34
C GLU A 175 10.49 1.22 -2.87
N VAL A 176 9.68 1.91 -3.67
CA VAL A 176 9.10 3.22 -3.40
C VAL A 176 7.61 3.11 -3.61
N ILE A 177 6.85 3.55 -2.62
CA ILE A 177 5.39 3.64 -2.69
C ILE A 177 5.03 5.12 -2.73
N LEU A 178 4.42 5.57 -3.82
CA LEU A 178 3.87 6.91 -3.95
C LEU A 178 2.34 6.82 -3.80
N GLY A 179 1.81 7.29 -2.68
CA GLY A 179 0.37 7.47 -2.49
C GLY A 179 -0.05 8.87 -2.93
N LEU A 180 -0.94 8.95 -3.92
CA LEU A 180 -1.45 10.18 -4.50
C LEU A 180 -2.95 10.33 -4.22
N GLY A 181 -3.38 11.57 -4.04
CA GLY A 181 -4.79 11.90 -3.90
C GLY A 181 -5.33 11.61 -2.50
N HIS A 182 -6.58 12.02 -2.28
CA HIS A 182 -7.19 11.93 -0.96
C HIS A 182 -7.48 10.49 -0.55
N ASP A 183 -7.72 9.62 -1.53
CA ASP A 183 -8.03 8.22 -1.31
C ASP A 183 -6.77 7.32 -1.36
N GLY A 184 -5.58 7.92 -1.47
CA GLY A 184 -4.30 7.23 -1.31
C GLY A 184 -3.99 6.23 -2.41
N CYS A 185 -4.27 6.57 -3.67
CA CYS A 185 -3.96 5.77 -4.85
C CYS A 185 -2.45 5.55 -4.99
N ARG A 186 -2.00 4.28 -5.07
CA ARG A 186 -0.58 3.93 -4.89
C ARG A 186 0.13 3.53 -6.18
N PHE A 187 1.32 4.08 -6.40
CA PHE A 187 2.30 3.55 -7.35
C PHE A 187 3.39 2.82 -6.56
N GLU A 188 3.60 1.53 -6.85
CA GLU A 188 4.64 0.69 -6.27
C GLU A 188 5.76 0.51 -7.30
N LEU A 189 6.91 1.14 -7.05
CA LEU A 189 8.01 1.27 -8.00
C LEU A 189 9.28 0.69 -7.40
N SER A 190 10.09 -0.03 -8.20
CA SER A 190 11.36 -0.55 -7.69
C SER A 190 12.39 0.58 -7.52
N ALA A 191 13.01 0.67 -6.33
CA ALA A 191 14.06 1.65 -6.02
C ALA A 191 15.39 1.37 -6.74
N ASN A 192 15.60 0.11 -7.12
CA ASN A 192 16.85 -0.39 -7.71
C ASN A 192 16.91 -0.26 -9.23
N ASP A 193 15.79 0.09 -9.88
CA ASP A 193 15.71 0.18 -11.34
C ASP A 193 15.84 1.63 -11.82
N ALA A 194 16.78 1.89 -12.73
CA ALA A 194 17.11 3.25 -13.18
C ALA A 194 15.97 3.95 -13.94
N PRO A 195 15.23 3.29 -14.86
CA PRO A 195 14.04 3.87 -15.50
C PRO A 195 12.98 4.31 -14.48
N ASN A 196 12.77 3.53 -13.42
CA ASN A 196 11.80 3.86 -12.38
C ASN A 196 12.16 5.14 -11.62
N ARG A 197 13.43 5.52 -11.52
CA ARG A 197 13.82 6.79 -10.88
C ARG A 197 13.41 8.01 -11.70
N SER A 198 13.49 7.90 -13.03
CA SER A 198 12.97 8.94 -13.92
C SER A 198 11.46 9.03 -13.80
N GLU A 199 10.78 7.88 -13.73
CA GLU A 199 9.33 7.81 -13.54
C GLU A 199 8.88 8.41 -12.21
N ILE A 200 9.54 8.07 -11.09
CA ILE A 200 9.30 8.66 -9.76
C ILE A 200 9.40 10.18 -9.85
N ARG A 201 10.48 10.72 -10.45
CA ARG A 201 10.66 12.16 -10.60
C ARG A 201 9.53 12.79 -11.40
N GLU A 202 9.15 12.18 -12.52
CA GLU A 202 8.08 12.69 -13.39
C GLU A 202 6.71 12.67 -12.69
N ILE A 203 6.41 11.62 -11.91
CA ILE A 203 5.19 11.54 -11.09
C ILE A 203 5.16 12.65 -10.03
N LEU A 204 6.27 12.84 -9.29
CA LEU A 204 6.39 13.90 -8.29
C LEU A 204 6.23 15.30 -8.91
N GLU A 205 6.84 15.54 -10.07
CA GLU A 205 6.69 16.79 -10.81
C GLU A 205 5.27 17.00 -11.37
N ALA A 206 4.62 15.93 -11.81
CA ALA A 206 3.23 15.99 -12.24
C ALA A 206 2.29 16.34 -11.07
N ALA A 207 2.50 15.72 -9.91
CA ALA A 207 1.76 16.02 -8.68
C ALA A 207 1.93 17.49 -8.27
N ARG A 208 3.18 17.98 -8.21
CA ARG A 208 3.50 19.39 -7.88
C ARG A 208 2.81 20.40 -8.80
N LYS A 209 2.72 20.07 -10.09
CA LYS A 209 2.14 20.91 -11.14
C LYS A 209 0.62 20.75 -11.31
N GLY A 210 -0.05 19.95 -10.47
CA GLY A 210 -1.49 19.70 -10.61
C GLY A 210 -1.86 18.91 -11.87
N ARG A 211 -0.93 18.16 -12.46
CA ARG A 211 -1.17 17.32 -13.64
C ARG A 211 -1.68 15.96 -13.22
N ALA A 212 -2.74 15.95 -12.42
CA ALA A 212 -3.34 14.75 -11.89
C ALA A 212 -4.86 14.92 -11.72
N GLU A 213 -5.56 13.80 -11.80
CA GLU A 213 -6.99 13.70 -11.53
C GLU A 213 -7.24 12.51 -10.61
N GLU A 214 -8.24 12.64 -9.74
CA GLU A 214 -8.76 11.53 -8.96
C GLU A 214 -10.24 11.37 -9.25
N GLU A 215 -10.62 10.19 -9.72
CA GLU A 215 -12.00 9.79 -9.87
C GLU A 215 -12.35 8.83 -8.72
N THR A 216 -13.21 9.30 -7.82
CA THR A 216 -13.68 8.51 -6.68
C THR A 216 -15.06 7.95 -6.99
N TRP A 217 -15.18 6.64 -6.98
CA TRP A 217 -16.46 5.92 -6.92
C TRP A 217 -16.73 5.48 -5.49
N ARG A 218 -17.95 5.01 -5.24
CA ARG A 218 -18.42 4.55 -3.92
C ARG A 218 -17.46 3.60 -3.18
N ARG A 219 -16.65 2.81 -3.90
CA ARG A 219 -15.78 1.76 -3.34
C ARG A 219 -14.42 1.66 -4.01
N SER A 220 -14.04 2.67 -4.78
CA SER A 220 -12.74 2.67 -5.44
C SER A 220 -12.37 4.08 -5.80
N SER A 221 -11.08 4.33 -5.92
CA SER A 221 -10.57 5.58 -6.45
C SER A 221 -9.52 5.25 -7.49
N GLU A 222 -9.49 6.02 -8.56
CA GLU A 222 -8.46 5.93 -9.58
C GLU A 222 -7.79 7.29 -9.68
N CYS A 223 -6.47 7.29 -9.52
CA CYS A 223 -5.66 8.47 -9.76
C CYS A 223 -4.99 8.33 -11.11
N ARG A 224 -5.14 9.36 -11.94
CA ARG A 224 -4.44 9.51 -13.22
C ARG A 224 -3.46 10.66 -13.10
N VAL A 225 -2.29 10.49 -13.70
CA VAL A 225 -1.19 11.45 -13.65
C VAL A 225 -0.63 11.60 -15.07
N TRP A 226 -0.43 12.83 -15.52
CA TRP A 226 0.14 13.12 -16.83
C TRP A 226 1.58 13.61 -16.71
N LEU A 227 2.52 12.84 -17.28
CA LEU A 227 3.94 13.13 -17.31
C LEU A 227 4.26 14.25 -18.31
N ALA A 228 5.50 14.79 -18.29
CA ALA A 228 5.87 15.96 -19.13
C ALA A 228 5.75 15.72 -20.63
N ASP A 229 5.92 14.48 -21.07
CA ASP A 229 5.79 14.04 -22.46
C ASP A 229 4.34 13.77 -22.88
N GLY A 230 3.38 13.92 -21.96
CA GLY A 230 1.97 13.61 -22.18
C GLY A 230 1.59 12.16 -21.89
N THR A 231 2.54 11.31 -21.46
CA THR A 231 2.25 9.93 -21.02
C THR A 231 1.31 9.95 -19.83
N GLU A 232 0.25 9.14 -19.89
CA GLU A 232 -0.69 8.96 -18.78
C GLU A 232 -0.31 7.71 -17.98
N LEU A 233 -0.16 7.88 -16.67
CA LEU A 233 -0.04 6.79 -15.72
C LEU A 233 -1.29 6.76 -14.84
N SER A 234 -1.79 5.56 -14.52
CA SER A 234 -2.94 5.42 -13.64
C SER A 234 -2.75 4.30 -12.63
N THR A 235 -3.33 4.50 -11.45
CA THR A 235 -3.43 3.48 -10.43
C THR A 235 -4.80 3.53 -9.77
N ARG A 236 -5.25 2.39 -9.26
CA ARG A 236 -6.57 2.24 -8.66
C ARG A 236 -6.48 1.58 -7.30
N THR A 237 -7.18 2.17 -6.33
CA THR A 237 -7.41 1.61 -5.00
C THR A 237 -8.87 1.20 -4.88
N ILE A 238 -9.13 0.11 -4.16
CA ILE A 238 -10.49 -0.38 -3.86
C ILE A 238 -10.71 -0.23 -2.36
N HIS A 239 -11.76 0.49 -1.97
CA HIS A 239 -12.11 0.78 -0.58
C HIS A 239 -13.16 -0.23 -0.11
N GLY A 240 -12.77 -1.09 0.84
CA GLY A 240 -13.67 -1.98 1.55
C GLY A 240 -14.24 -3.16 0.73
N LEU A 241 -14.71 -4.16 1.46
CA LEU A 241 -15.13 -5.48 0.99
C LEU A 241 -16.64 -5.56 0.74
N THR A 242 -17.23 -4.76 -0.14
CA THR A 242 -18.64 -5.01 -0.51
C THR A 242 -18.83 -5.07 -2.03
N LEU A 243 -19.36 -6.20 -2.49
CA LEU A 243 -19.57 -6.55 -3.89
C LEU A 243 -21.05 -6.38 -4.26
N ARG A 244 -21.46 -5.17 -4.66
CA ARG A 244 -22.68 -4.98 -5.50
C ARG A 244 -22.77 -3.55 -6.06
N SER A 245 -22.94 -3.48 -7.37
CA SER A 245 -23.10 -2.30 -8.26
C SER A 245 -21.93 -1.31 -8.31
N MET A 246 -21.10 -1.44 -9.34
CA MET A 246 -19.92 -0.58 -9.64
C MET A 246 -20.26 0.75 -10.34
N ARG A 247 -21.53 1.20 -10.33
CA ARG A 247 -21.93 2.48 -10.93
C ARG A 247 -22.70 3.32 -9.92
N GLY A 248 -21.98 3.82 -8.93
CA GLY A 248 -22.40 5.01 -8.18
C GLY A 248 -21.99 6.28 -8.92
N PRO A 249 -22.51 7.45 -8.56
CA PRO A 249 -21.97 8.72 -9.05
C PRO A 249 -20.47 8.78 -8.72
N SER A 250 -19.64 9.10 -9.72
CA SER A 250 -18.25 9.41 -9.46
C SER A 250 -18.09 10.88 -9.11
N THR A 251 -17.16 11.16 -8.21
CA THR A 251 -16.65 12.52 -8.00
C THR A 251 -15.33 12.60 -8.73
N LEU A 252 -15.28 13.46 -9.76
CA LEU A 252 -14.04 13.77 -10.46
C LEU A 252 -13.42 15.01 -9.83
N ARG A 253 -12.16 14.89 -9.41
CA ARG A 253 -11.34 15.98 -8.89
C ARG A 253 -10.19 16.23 -9.85
N HIS A 254 -10.14 17.45 -10.40
CA HIS A 254 -8.95 17.95 -11.08
C HIS A 254 -8.08 18.67 -10.06
N TYR A 255 -6.80 18.31 -9.98
CA TYR A 255 -5.88 18.91 -9.03
C TYR A 255 -5.26 20.19 -9.58
N GLU A 256 -4.99 21.13 -8.67
CA GLU A 256 -4.26 22.37 -8.98
C GLU A 256 -2.77 22.25 -8.62
N PRO A 257 -1.91 23.14 -9.15
CA PRO A 257 -0.52 23.24 -8.70
C PRO A 257 -0.41 23.60 -7.22
N TYR A 258 0.70 23.18 -6.60
CA TYR A 258 0.99 23.45 -5.19
C TYR A 258 1.15 24.95 -4.92
N ASP A 259 1.81 25.66 -5.84
CA ASP A 259 1.92 27.11 -5.85
C ASP A 259 0.96 27.66 -6.93
N PRO A 260 -0.26 28.08 -6.55
CA PRO A 260 -1.15 28.73 -7.48
C PRO A 260 -0.54 30.08 -7.82
N SER A 261 0.20 30.14 -8.94
CA SER A 261 0.68 31.41 -9.47
C SER A 261 -0.50 32.39 -9.51
N PRO A 262 -0.34 33.66 -9.08
CA PRO A 262 -1.42 34.62 -9.18
C PRO A 262 -1.84 34.67 -10.65
N ILE A 263 -3.11 34.36 -10.92
CA ILE A 263 -3.67 34.42 -12.27
C ILE A 263 -3.57 35.88 -12.72
N THR A 264 -2.49 36.22 -13.42
CA THR A 264 -2.35 37.51 -14.09
C THR A 264 -3.38 37.51 -15.21
N SER A 265 -4.49 38.18 -14.94
CA SER A 265 -5.60 38.37 -15.87
C SER A 265 -5.28 39.45 -16.89
#